data_AF-A0A7W5F1W7-F1
#
_entry.id   AF-A0A7W5F1W7-F1
#
_cell.length_a   1.000
_cell.length_b   1.000
_cell.length_c   1.000
_cell.angle_alpha   90.00
_cell.angle_beta   90.00
_cell.angle_gamma   90.00
#
_symmetry.space_group_name_H-M   'P 1'
#
loop_
_entity.id
_entity.type
_entity.pdbx_description
1 polymer ?
#
loop_
_entity_poly.entity_id
_entity_poly.type
_entity_poly.pdbx_seq_one_letter_code
_entity_poly.pdbx_strand_id
1 'polypeptide(L)' 'MKELRAELAKAGITLPSLGLDPVSLAREAPCPLVELGRCSVETARRLAAVLR' A
#
# COMPACT_ATOMS: atom_id res chain seq x y z
N MET A 1 9.12 -1.20 -1.62
CA MET A 1 8.17 -0.08 -1.86
C MET A 1 8.08 0.35 -3.32
N LYS A 2 9.20 0.52 -4.02
CA LYS A 2 9.23 0.85 -5.45
C LYS A 2 8.55 -0.21 -6.33
N GLU A 3 8.86 -1.49 -6.10
CA GLU A 3 8.25 -2.63 -6.81
C GLU A 3 6.72 -2.66 -6.63
N LEU A 4 6.24 -2.62 -5.38
CA LEU A 4 4.80 -2.62 -5.10
C LEU A 4 4.08 -1.44 -5.79
N ARG A 5 4.69 -0.23 -5.79
CA ARG A 5 4.13 0.93 -6.50
C ARG A 5 4.09 0.71 -8.01
N ALA A 6 5.10 0.09 -8.59
CA ALA A 6 5.15 -0.20 -10.02
C ALA A 6 4.10 -1.25 -10.43
N GLU A 7 3.95 -2.33 -9.66
CA GLU A 7 2.95 -3.37 -9.95
C GLU A 7 1.52 -2.85 -9.81
N LEU A 8 1.24 -2.05 -8.78
CA LEU A 8 -0.06 -1.38 -8.64
C LEU A 8 -0.34 -0.43 -9.81
N ALA A 9 0.67 0.33 -10.25
CA ALA A 9 0.52 1.22 -11.39
C ALA A 9 0.25 0.46 -12.70
N LYS A 10 0.88 -0.70 -12.92
CA LYS A 10 0.55 -1.59 -14.06
C LYS A 10 -0.90 -2.07 -14.04
N ALA A 11 -1.45 -2.28 -12.84
CA ALA A 11 -2.87 -2.60 -12.64
C ALA A 11 -3.81 -1.37 -12.68
N GLY A 12 -3.29 -0.17 -13.02
CA GLY A 12 -4.06 1.07 -13.07
C GLY A 12 -4.45 1.64 -11.71
N ILE A 13 -3.76 1.24 -10.64
CA ILE A 13 -4.00 1.67 -9.26
C ILE A 13 -2.86 2.59 -8.82
N THR A 14 -3.19 3.83 -8.47
CA THR A 14 -2.24 4.78 -7.88
C THR A 14 -2.63 5.07 -6.43
N LEU A 15 -1.70 4.84 -5.51
CA LEU A 15 -1.87 5.13 -4.08
C LEU A 15 -0.82 6.16 -3.67
N PRO A 16 -1.13 7.48 -3.73
CA PRO A 16 -0.16 8.53 -3.44
C PRO A 16 0.32 8.47 -1.99
N SER A 17 -0.55 8.04 -1.07
CA SER A 17 -0.28 7.90 0.37
C SER A 17 0.43 6.60 0.75
N LEU A 18 0.73 5.70 -0.18
CA LEU A 18 1.29 4.38 0.10
C LEU A 18 2.67 4.48 0.76
N GLY A 19 2.79 4.12 2.02
CA GLY A 19 4.00 4.32 2.81
C GLY A 19 4.34 3.14 3.69
N LEU A 20 5.39 3.30 4.50
CA LEU A 20 5.57 2.45 5.66
C LEU A 20 4.81 3.06 6.83
N ASP A 21 4.23 2.22 7.67
CA ASP A 21 3.68 2.64 8.95
C ASP A 21 4.83 3.17 9.84
N PRO A 22 4.80 4.46 10.24
CA PRO A 22 5.86 5.02 11.08
C PRO A 22 5.92 4.36 12.46
N VAL A 23 4.80 3.88 13.01
CA VAL A 23 4.75 3.26 14.34
C VAL A 23 5.47 1.91 14.33
N SER A 24 5.17 1.09 13.33
CA SER A 24 5.81 -0.21 13.09
C SER A 24 7.31 -0.08 12.81
N LEU A 25 7.72 1.02 12.18
CA LEU A 25 9.13 1.32 11.92
C LEU A 25 9.88 1.78 13.18
N ALA A 26 9.23 2.57 14.04
CA ALA A 26 9.83 3.13 15.26
C ALA A 26 9.82 2.16 16.46
N ARG A 27 9.22 0.98 16.32
CA ARG A 27 9.15 -0.05 17.37
C ARG A 27 10.56 -0.53 17.77
N GLU A 28 10.76 -0.81 19.06
CA GLU A 28 12.02 -1.32 19.63
C GLU A 28 12.54 -2.60 18.94
N ALA A 29 11.64 -3.48 18.53
CA ALA A 29 11.90 -4.53 17.55
C ALA A 29 11.14 -4.19 16.25
N PRO A 30 11.79 -3.56 15.26
CA PRO A 30 11.12 -3.05 14.06
C PRO A 30 10.43 -4.16 13.26
N CYS A 31 9.17 -3.93 12.88
CA CYS A 31 8.39 -4.84 12.06
C CYS A 31 7.64 -4.04 10.98
N PRO A 32 8.33 -3.52 9.95
CA PRO A 32 7.79 -2.52 9.03
C PRO A 32 6.53 -3.01 8.31
N LEU A 33 5.40 -2.37 8.58
CA LEU A 33 4.14 -2.58 7.89
C LEU A 33 3.97 -1.56 6.76
N VAL A 34 3.16 -1.91 5.76
CA VAL A 34 2.82 -1.01 4.66
C VAL A 34 1.47 -0.37 4.95
N GLU A 35 1.46 0.96 5.00
CA GLU A 35 0.24 1.76 5.10
C GLU A 35 -0.28 2.04 3.69
N LEU A 36 -1.50 1.58 3.40
CA LEU A 36 -2.21 1.87 2.14
C LEU A 36 -2.75 3.31 2.10
N GLY A 37 -2.95 3.93 3.27
CA GLY A 37 -3.54 5.26 3.43
C GLY A 37 -5.05 5.32 3.15
N ARG A 38 -5.57 6.53 2.89
CA ARG A 38 -6.99 6.77 2.55
C ARG A 38 -7.25 6.39 1.09
N CYS A 39 -7.43 5.09 0.84
CA CYS A 39 -7.91 4.61 -0.45
C CYS A 39 -9.44 4.81 -0.57
N SER A 40 -9.94 5.10 -1.77
CA SER A 40 -11.38 5.13 -2.01
C SER A 40 -11.95 3.71 -2.05
N VAL A 41 -13.25 3.56 -1.86
CA VAL A 41 -13.93 2.26 -1.98
C VAL A 41 -13.73 1.64 -3.37
N GLU A 42 -13.71 2.48 -4.42
CA GLU A 42 -13.42 2.02 -5.78
C GLU A 42 -11.99 1.47 -5.89
N THR A 43 -11.00 2.21 -5.38
CA THR A 43 -9.61 1.77 -5.38
C THR A 43 -9.42 0.47 -4.58
N ALA A 44 -10.07 0.35 -3.42
CA ALA A 44 -10.04 -0.86 -2.61
C ALA A 44 -10.63 -2.08 -3.36
N ARG A 45 -11.73 -1.88 -4.11
CA ARG A 45 -12.31 -2.93 -4.96
C ARG A 45 -11.38 -3.35 -6.09
N ARG A 46 -10.77 -2.39 -6.79
CA ARG A 46 -9.79 -2.68 -7.85
C ARG A 46 -8.61 -3.46 -7.29
N LEU A 47 -8.10 -3.06 -6.12
CA LEU A 47 -7.02 -3.77 -5.44
C LEU A 47 -7.39 -5.22 -5.10
N ALA A 48 -8.56 -5.43 -4.52
CA ALA A 48 -9.05 -6.77 -4.20
C ALA A 48 -9.23 -7.67 -5.43
N ALA A 49 -9.59 -7.08 -6.58
CA ALA A 49 -9.72 -7.82 -7.84
C ALA A 49 -8.37 -8.30 -8.40
N VAL A 50 -7.28 -7.55 -8.15
CA VAL A 50 -5.93 -7.92 -8.61
C VAL A 50 -5.28 -8.97 -7.71
N LEU A 51 -5.67 -9.04 -6.44
CA LEU A 51 -5.14 -10.00 -5.45
C LEU A 51 -5.88 -11.35 -5.43
N ARG A 52 -7.00 -11.48 -6.17
CA ARG A 52 -7.75 -12.73 -6.34
C ARG A 52 -7.15 -13.57 -7.46
#